data_AF-A0A821SFD5-F1
#
_entry.id   AF-A0A821SFD5-F1
#
_cell.length_a   1.000
_cell.length_b   1.000
_cell.length_c   1.000
_cell.angle_alpha   90.00
_cell.angle_beta   90.00
_cell.angle_gamma   90.00
#
_symmetry.space_group_name_H-M   'P 1'
#
loop_
_entity.id
_entity.type
_entity.pdbx_description
1 polymer ?
#
loop_
_entity_poly.entity_id
_entity_poly.type
_entity_poly.pdbx_seq_one_letter_code
_entity_poly.pdbx_strand_id
1 'polypeptide(L)'
;MKTSICDYLDHLNNETIVRFPPLRFLLKLDVMDLCDAFPELGDLIHNEPVKFNNICNKIFFACLKSTENVYTQTIQASQVAVTIRLKSLPRVLSRSTSQSRCGNVVTHFGLLLNISKLTSNVFHSVWSCPEECDGNELILHYIPKASPKCSLCKSTMFENSGLRRCGEQVIATFKLKNTLLCKRFTIIDDLIPLLQLGSTYFIHTVVLKQTVAVWSLEEHIMLHVPQTFSAPSDIKDLFEACDGCPLRFIYCLASSIGVNVCPINCFMNAKINLLLSLSSLKAHLCTGSAIIHFLAAGSDTGYVAELMRRAALLADRHTSLGLSNTVVETALIASSGGVCVMPFPLKVYNQKQINALMSSIETGDINLEVGKCKLKCAVWAQGMDLKKNTLCNIGGVFGLISRGDNQEDEDDLADFTFQAAMEPAKTTKEELQALKDLSNYIDLVAGYTVIVTEETENVLRNYFLAARKEKPKTVSVKCMEALVAVCMTSARLCRRNATNINDAVFAIWLHVSGLPSPRFAPEEYLETPANIKKFDKVIKLFVGWLEQFTGPIY
;
A
#
# COMPACT_ATOMS: atom_id res chain seq x y z
N MET A 1 -43.50 35.23 -27.47
CA MET A 1 -42.28 35.58 -28.23
C MET A 1 -41.02 35.02 -27.59
N LYS A 2 -40.70 35.30 -26.30
CA LYS A 2 -39.54 34.69 -25.61
C LYS A 2 -39.56 33.15 -25.60
N THR A 3 -40.71 32.54 -25.31
CA THR A 3 -40.88 31.07 -25.32
C THR A 3 -40.68 30.45 -26.70
N SER A 4 -41.29 31.01 -27.74
CA SER A 4 -41.11 30.55 -29.13
C SER A 4 -39.67 30.68 -29.66
N ILE A 5 -38.89 31.66 -29.18
CA ILE A 5 -37.46 31.79 -29.52
C ILE A 5 -36.64 30.73 -28.77
N CYS A 6 -36.95 30.47 -27.49
CA CYS A 6 -36.32 29.38 -26.75
C CYS A 6 -36.61 28.02 -27.40
N ASP A 7 -37.86 27.75 -27.76
CA ASP A 7 -38.25 26.49 -28.41
C ASP A 7 -37.58 26.32 -29.79
N TYR A 8 -37.44 27.41 -30.55
CA TYR A 8 -36.71 27.41 -31.83
C TYR A 8 -35.20 27.19 -31.66
N LEU A 9 -34.59 27.84 -30.67
CA LEU A 9 -33.19 27.65 -30.34
C LEU A 9 -32.92 26.23 -29.83
N ASP A 10 -33.81 25.67 -29.02
CA ASP A 10 -33.72 24.29 -28.53
C ASP A 10 -33.90 23.28 -29.68
N HIS A 11 -34.80 23.55 -30.64
CA HIS A 11 -34.95 22.75 -31.84
C HIS A 11 -33.69 22.77 -32.72
N LEU A 12 -33.13 23.95 -33.00
CA LEU A 12 -31.89 24.09 -33.76
C LEU A 12 -30.70 23.41 -33.05
N ASN A 13 -30.62 23.56 -31.73
CA ASN A 13 -29.55 22.95 -30.95
C ASN A 13 -29.68 21.42 -30.96
N ASN A 14 -30.90 20.89 -30.86
CA ASN A 14 -31.18 19.46 -30.97
C ASN A 14 -30.86 18.91 -32.36
N GLU A 15 -31.24 19.58 -33.45
CA GLU A 15 -30.87 19.18 -34.82
C GLU A 15 -29.36 19.17 -35.03
N THR A 16 -28.66 20.18 -34.51
CA THR A 16 -27.20 20.29 -34.65
C THR A 16 -26.46 19.23 -33.81
N ILE A 17 -26.95 18.92 -32.60
CA ILE A 17 -26.41 17.86 -31.75
C ILE A 17 -26.69 16.47 -32.35
N VAL A 18 -27.86 16.26 -32.94
CA VAL A 18 -28.24 15.03 -33.65
C VAL A 18 -27.40 14.82 -34.92
N ARG A 19 -26.94 15.90 -35.57
CA ARG A 19 -26.02 15.82 -36.72
C ARG A 19 -24.61 15.41 -36.31
N PHE A 20 -24.15 15.79 -35.10
CA PHE A 20 -22.80 15.49 -34.61
C PHE A 20 -22.77 14.75 -33.25
N PRO A 21 -23.35 13.54 -33.15
CA PRO A 21 -23.34 12.80 -31.90
C PRO A 21 -21.93 12.22 -31.64
N PRO A 22 -21.34 12.42 -30.44
CA PRO A 22 -20.08 11.79 -30.07
C PRO A 22 -20.31 10.31 -29.73
N LEU A 23 -20.10 9.40 -30.69
CA LEU A 23 -20.33 7.97 -30.47
C LEU A 23 -19.08 7.30 -29.89
N ARG A 24 -19.04 7.18 -28.56
CA ARG A 24 -17.98 6.46 -27.84
C ARG A 24 -18.47 5.11 -27.36
N PHE A 25 -17.73 4.07 -27.69
CA PHE A 25 -17.98 2.71 -27.19
C PHE A 25 -16.77 2.21 -26.40
N LEU A 26 -17.01 1.72 -25.18
CA LEU A 26 -15.97 1.17 -24.32
C LEU A 26 -15.92 -0.35 -24.52
N LEU A 27 -14.83 -0.85 -25.10
CA LEU A 27 -14.61 -2.27 -25.32
C LEU A 27 -13.57 -2.81 -24.32
N LYS A 28 -14.02 -3.63 -23.38
CA LYS A 28 -13.14 -4.35 -22.44
C LYS A 28 -12.77 -5.71 -23.03
N LEU A 29 -11.48 -5.99 -23.16
CA LEU A 29 -10.96 -7.23 -23.74
C LEU A 29 -10.10 -7.97 -22.72
N ASP A 30 -10.41 -9.23 -22.47
CA ASP A 30 -9.47 -10.13 -21.81
C ASP A 30 -8.47 -10.65 -22.85
N VAL A 31 -7.20 -10.30 -22.68
CA VAL A 31 -6.17 -10.62 -23.66
C VAL A 31 -5.79 -12.09 -23.62
N MET A 32 -5.92 -12.77 -22.48
CA MET A 32 -5.65 -14.21 -22.40
C MET A 32 -6.69 -14.99 -23.21
N ASP A 33 -7.98 -14.73 -22.98
CA ASP A 33 -9.07 -15.37 -23.70
C ASP A 33 -8.97 -15.13 -25.22
N LEU A 34 -8.57 -13.91 -25.62
CA LEU A 34 -8.37 -13.56 -27.01
C LEU A 34 -7.16 -14.27 -27.63
N CYS A 35 -6.05 -14.38 -26.92
CA CYS A 35 -4.88 -15.14 -27.38
C CYS A 35 -5.19 -16.62 -27.53
N ASP A 36 -6.00 -17.19 -26.63
CA ASP A 36 -6.39 -18.60 -26.66
C ASP A 36 -7.31 -18.91 -27.87
N ALA A 37 -8.24 -18.01 -28.18
CA ALA A 37 -9.16 -18.17 -29.32
C ALA A 37 -8.53 -17.74 -30.66
N PHE A 38 -7.79 -16.64 -30.67
CA PHE A 38 -7.25 -15.98 -31.88
C PHE A 38 -5.85 -15.38 -31.61
N PRO A 39 -4.79 -16.20 -31.63
CA PRO A 39 -3.42 -15.77 -31.33
C PRO A 39 -2.94 -14.58 -32.17
N GLU A 40 -3.29 -14.55 -33.46
CA GLU A 40 -2.91 -13.50 -34.40
C GLU A 40 -3.44 -12.11 -33.99
N LEU A 41 -4.64 -12.07 -33.38
CA LEU A 41 -5.21 -10.83 -32.84
C LEU A 41 -4.50 -10.38 -31.57
N GLY A 42 -4.08 -11.32 -30.73
CA GLY A 42 -3.24 -11.05 -29.57
C GLY A 42 -1.92 -10.38 -29.96
N ASP A 43 -1.24 -10.92 -30.97
CA ASP A 43 0.00 -10.33 -31.51
C ASP A 43 -0.23 -8.94 -32.11
N LEU A 44 -1.36 -8.74 -32.80
CA LEU A 44 -1.73 -7.46 -33.38
C LEU A 44 -1.99 -6.39 -32.30
N ILE A 45 -2.65 -6.75 -31.20
CA ILE A 45 -2.87 -5.85 -30.05
C ILE A 45 -1.55 -5.45 -29.42
N HIS A 46 -0.61 -6.40 -29.28
CA HIS A 46 0.65 -6.13 -28.62
C HIS A 46 1.58 -5.23 -29.46
N ASN A 47 1.72 -5.55 -30.75
CA ASN A 47 2.68 -4.90 -31.64
C ASN A 47 2.12 -3.66 -32.34
N GLU A 48 0.85 -3.69 -32.75
CA GLU A 48 0.20 -2.59 -33.50
C GLU A 48 -1.15 -2.17 -32.88
N PRO A 49 -1.21 -1.82 -31.58
CA PRO A 49 -2.44 -1.46 -30.86
C PRO A 49 -3.23 -0.35 -31.57
N VAL A 50 -2.57 0.68 -32.11
CA VAL A 50 -3.25 1.77 -32.82
C VAL A 50 -3.98 1.27 -34.07
N LYS A 51 -3.38 0.32 -34.81
CA LYS A 51 -4.00 -0.27 -35.99
C LYS A 51 -5.19 -1.15 -35.60
N PHE A 52 -5.05 -1.93 -34.54
CA PHE A 52 -6.15 -2.71 -33.98
C PHE A 52 -7.32 -1.81 -33.56
N ASN A 53 -7.05 -0.70 -32.86
CA ASN A 53 -8.08 0.28 -32.49
C ASN A 53 -8.81 0.86 -33.71
N ASN A 54 -8.07 1.16 -34.79
CA ASN A 54 -8.67 1.63 -36.04
C ASN A 54 -9.55 0.57 -36.71
N ILE A 55 -9.18 -0.72 -36.61
CA ILE A 55 -10.02 -1.83 -37.10
C ILE A 55 -11.32 -1.90 -36.28
N CYS A 56 -11.23 -1.82 -34.95
CA CYS A 56 -12.41 -1.78 -34.08
C CYS A 56 -13.33 -0.59 -34.39
N ASN A 57 -12.77 0.60 -34.63
CA ASN A 57 -13.55 1.78 -35.05
C ASN A 57 -14.31 1.52 -36.37
N LYS A 58 -13.66 0.90 -37.36
CA LYS A 58 -14.29 0.56 -38.64
C LYS A 58 -15.38 -0.49 -38.49
N ILE A 59 -15.15 -1.53 -37.67
CA ILE A 59 -16.15 -2.56 -37.39
C ILE A 59 -17.37 -1.91 -36.72
N PHE A 60 -17.17 -1.11 -35.68
CA PHE A 60 -18.27 -0.45 -34.98
C PHE A 60 -19.03 0.52 -35.89
N PHE A 61 -18.33 1.28 -36.73
CA PHE A 61 -18.96 2.12 -37.76
C PHE A 61 -19.79 1.31 -38.77
N ALA A 62 -19.28 0.17 -39.25
CA ALA A 62 -20.01 -0.71 -40.16
C ALA A 62 -21.27 -1.29 -39.50
N CYS A 63 -21.17 -1.72 -38.23
CA CYS A 63 -22.32 -2.19 -37.45
C CYS A 63 -23.38 -1.09 -37.33
N LEU A 64 -22.98 0.15 -37.01
CA LEU A 64 -23.91 1.28 -36.90
C LEU A 64 -24.61 1.59 -38.24
N LYS A 65 -23.91 1.47 -39.37
CA LYS A 65 -24.50 1.64 -40.71
C LYS A 65 -25.45 0.50 -41.10
N SER A 66 -25.24 -0.70 -40.56
CA SER A 66 -26.10 -1.85 -40.83
C SER A 66 -27.45 -1.79 -40.09
N THR A 67 -27.52 -1.06 -38.98
CA THR A 67 -28.80 -0.78 -38.30
C THR A 67 -29.65 0.18 -39.13
N GLU A 68 -30.86 -0.24 -39.53
CA GLU A 68 -31.82 0.55 -40.34
C GLU A 68 -32.46 1.71 -39.54
N ASN A 69 -31.64 2.60 -38.96
CA ASN A 69 -32.12 3.78 -38.24
C ASN A 69 -31.76 5.05 -39.03
N VAL A 70 -32.75 5.91 -39.29
CA VAL A 70 -32.60 7.16 -40.06
C VAL A 70 -31.49 8.04 -39.50
N TYR A 71 -31.33 8.07 -38.17
CA TYR A 71 -30.28 8.83 -37.48
C TYR A 71 -28.86 8.29 -37.69
N THR A 72 -28.69 7.03 -38.11
CA THR A 72 -27.36 6.41 -38.33
C THR A 72 -26.82 6.64 -39.74
N GLN A 73 -27.68 7.03 -40.69
CA GLN A 73 -27.30 7.25 -42.08
C GLN A 73 -26.43 8.51 -42.27
N THR A 74 -26.58 9.53 -41.42
CA THR A 74 -25.81 10.77 -41.46
C THR A 74 -24.46 10.70 -40.75
N ILE A 75 -24.20 9.61 -40.02
CA ILE A 75 -23.01 9.47 -39.18
C ILE A 75 -21.75 9.26 -40.04
N GLN A 76 -20.69 9.99 -39.72
CA GLN A 76 -19.36 9.87 -40.33
C GLN A 76 -18.44 8.96 -39.51
N ALA A 77 -17.46 8.33 -40.15
CA ALA A 77 -16.50 7.47 -39.46
C ALA A 77 -15.68 8.20 -38.38
N SER A 78 -15.48 9.52 -38.54
CA SER A 78 -14.79 10.42 -37.59
C SER A 78 -15.57 10.68 -36.30
N GLN A 79 -16.87 10.35 -36.26
CA GLN A 79 -17.73 10.50 -35.07
C GLN A 79 -17.66 9.28 -34.15
N VAL A 80 -17.10 8.18 -34.66
CA VAL A 80 -17.11 6.88 -33.99
C VAL A 80 -15.73 6.61 -33.37
N ALA A 81 -15.72 6.43 -32.05
CA ALA A 81 -14.50 6.15 -31.30
C ALA A 81 -14.72 4.97 -30.34
N VAL A 82 -14.09 3.84 -30.65
CA VAL A 82 -13.93 2.72 -29.72
C VAL A 82 -12.75 3.01 -28.81
N THR A 83 -12.98 2.90 -27.50
CA THR A 83 -11.96 2.96 -26.46
C THR A 83 -11.71 1.54 -25.97
N ILE A 84 -10.52 1.01 -26.23
CA ILE A 84 -10.15 -0.35 -25.83
C ILE A 84 -9.53 -0.32 -24.44
N ARG A 85 -10.00 -1.22 -23.55
CA ARG A 85 -9.40 -1.49 -22.24
C ARG A 85 -8.96 -2.94 -22.18
N LEU A 86 -7.66 -3.14 -21.99
CA LEU A 86 -7.07 -4.46 -21.86
C LEU A 86 -7.21 -4.95 -20.41
N LYS A 87 -7.55 -6.23 -20.27
CA LYS A 87 -7.56 -7.00 -19.03
C LYS A 87 -6.61 -8.21 -19.19
N SER A 88 -5.92 -8.60 -18.13
CA SER A 88 -5.12 -9.84 -18.06
C SER A 88 -3.96 -9.87 -19.06
N LEU A 89 -3.33 -8.73 -19.38
CA LEU A 89 -2.24 -8.70 -20.36
C LEU A 89 -1.03 -9.55 -19.88
N PRO A 90 -0.56 -10.54 -20.68
CA PRO A 90 0.52 -11.42 -20.25
C PRO A 90 1.83 -10.66 -20.04
N ARG A 91 2.44 -10.83 -18.86
CA ARG A 91 3.69 -10.14 -18.50
C ARG A 91 4.87 -10.56 -19.37
N VAL A 92 4.89 -11.83 -19.81
CA VAL A 92 5.94 -12.39 -20.68
C VAL A 92 5.98 -11.68 -22.04
N LEU A 93 4.81 -11.23 -22.52
CA LEU A 93 4.71 -10.49 -23.78
C LEU A 93 5.14 -9.03 -23.61
N SER A 94 5.10 -8.47 -22.39
CA SER A 94 5.43 -7.07 -22.17
C SER A 94 6.94 -6.82 -22.07
N ARG A 95 7.52 -6.27 -23.14
CA ARG A 95 8.93 -5.88 -23.18
C ARG A 95 9.24 -4.75 -22.18
N SER A 96 10.20 -4.98 -21.29
CA SER A 96 10.74 -3.96 -20.38
C SER A 96 11.62 -2.96 -21.14
N THR A 97 11.07 -1.77 -21.38
CA THR A 97 11.67 -0.41 -21.37
C THR A 97 12.99 -0.05 -22.08
N SER A 98 13.80 -0.95 -22.66
CA SER A 98 15.07 -0.52 -23.29
C SER A 98 15.02 -0.37 -24.82
N GLN A 99 14.04 -0.95 -25.51
CA GLN A 99 13.96 -0.94 -26.99
C GLN A 99 12.52 -0.82 -27.53
N SER A 100 11.63 -0.09 -26.85
CA SER A 100 10.25 0.06 -27.35
C SER A 100 10.24 0.86 -28.64
N ARG A 101 10.00 0.19 -29.78
CA ARG A 101 9.64 0.85 -31.03
C ARG A 101 8.34 1.63 -30.81
N CYS A 102 8.23 2.80 -31.45
CA CYS A 102 6.99 3.57 -31.47
C CYS A 102 5.85 2.65 -31.94
N GLY A 103 4.77 2.57 -31.17
CA GLY A 103 3.59 1.78 -31.52
C GLY A 103 3.23 0.65 -30.56
N ASN A 104 4.16 0.03 -29.83
CA ASN A 104 3.86 -1.17 -29.03
C ASN A 104 3.18 -0.85 -27.67
N VAL A 105 2.50 -1.86 -27.11
CA VAL A 105 2.01 -1.83 -25.72
C VAL A 105 3.14 -2.11 -24.73
N VAL A 106 3.36 -1.18 -23.80
CA VAL A 106 4.35 -1.29 -22.72
C VAL A 106 3.64 -1.31 -21.37
N THR A 107 3.95 -2.32 -20.55
CA THR A 107 3.41 -2.42 -19.19
C THR A 107 4.40 -1.83 -18.20
N HIS A 108 3.91 -0.96 -17.34
CA HIS A 108 4.63 -0.47 -16.17
C HIS A 108 4.00 -1.05 -14.91
N PHE A 109 4.83 -1.36 -13.92
CA PHE A 109 4.37 -1.76 -12.59
C PHE A 109 4.79 -0.69 -11.59
N GLY A 110 3.83 -0.12 -10.87
CA GLY A 110 4.12 0.98 -9.95
C GLY A 110 3.04 1.27 -8.92
N LEU A 111 3.46 1.97 -7.87
CA LEU A 111 2.62 2.42 -6.76
C LEU A 111 2.05 3.81 -7.04
N LEU A 112 0.75 3.99 -6.89
CA LEU A 112 0.10 5.29 -7.02
C LEU A 112 0.33 6.15 -5.76
N LEU A 113 1.01 7.29 -5.93
CA LEU A 113 1.37 8.19 -4.83
C LEU A 113 0.46 9.42 -4.72
N ASN A 114 0.06 9.99 -5.86
CA ASN A 114 -0.70 11.24 -5.88
C ASN A 114 -1.58 11.33 -7.13
N ILE A 115 -2.72 12.02 -7.00
CA ILE A 115 -3.68 12.30 -8.07
C ILE A 115 -3.92 13.81 -8.07
N SER A 116 -3.75 14.46 -9.22
CA SER A 116 -4.05 15.90 -9.35
C SER A 116 -5.55 16.18 -9.29
N LYS A 117 -5.91 17.46 -9.13
CA LYS A 117 -7.29 17.91 -9.33
C LYS A 117 -7.79 17.55 -10.74
N LEU A 118 -9.10 17.33 -10.85
CA LEU A 118 -9.79 17.08 -12.11
C LEU A 118 -9.61 18.27 -13.05
N THR A 119 -9.24 17.97 -14.29
CA THR A 119 -9.15 18.95 -15.38
C THR A 119 -9.96 18.45 -16.56
N SER A 120 -10.49 19.36 -17.38
CA SER A 120 -11.23 18.97 -18.58
C SER A 120 -10.29 18.51 -19.68
N ASN A 121 -10.67 17.44 -20.37
CA ASN A 121 -10.01 16.96 -21.58
C ASN A 121 -10.98 17.02 -22.75
N VAL A 122 -10.58 17.51 -23.91
CA VAL A 122 -11.45 17.57 -25.09
C VAL A 122 -11.30 16.29 -25.90
N PHE A 123 -12.39 15.54 -26.07
CA PHE A 123 -12.39 14.30 -26.86
C PHE A 123 -13.25 14.40 -28.12
N HIS A 124 -13.97 15.50 -28.31
CA HIS A 124 -14.76 15.79 -29.51
C HIS A 124 -14.82 17.29 -29.74
N SER A 125 -14.37 17.72 -30.90
CA SER A 125 -14.44 19.10 -31.38
C SER A 125 -14.90 19.08 -32.84
N VAL A 126 -15.79 20.00 -33.18
CA VAL A 126 -16.33 20.17 -34.53
C VAL A 126 -15.82 21.49 -35.06
N TRP A 127 -15.23 21.45 -36.25
CA TRP A 127 -14.68 22.62 -36.92
C TRP A 127 -15.46 22.86 -38.20
N SER A 128 -15.87 24.10 -38.42
CA SER A 128 -16.65 24.50 -39.59
C SER A 128 -15.89 25.53 -40.41
N CYS A 129 -16.13 25.52 -41.73
CA CYS A 129 -15.61 26.52 -42.64
C CYS A 129 -16.41 27.84 -42.48
N PRO A 130 -15.74 29.01 -42.37
CA PRO A 130 -16.44 30.30 -42.32
C PRO A 130 -17.25 30.59 -43.59
N GLU A 131 -16.77 30.09 -44.74
CA GLU A 131 -17.45 30.24 -46.04
C GLU A 131 -18.58 29.21 -46.26
N GLU A 132 -19.01 28.50 -45.21
CA GLU A 132 -20.11 27.51 -45.25
C GLU A 132 -20.01 26.50 -46.41
N CYS A 133 -18.78 26.07 -46.75
CA CYS A 133 -18.57 25.10 -47.81
C CYS A 133 -19.23 23.77 -47.46
N ASP A 134 -20.15 23.31 -48.33
CA ASP A 134 -20.95 22.11 -48.11
C ASP A 134 -20.10 20.88 -47.78
N GLY A 135 -20.47 20.19 -46.70
CA GLY A 135 -19.86 18.95 -46.24
C GLY A 135 -18.42 19.08 -45.73
N ASN A 136 -17.88 20.30 -45.57
CA ASN A 136 -16.50 20.53 -45.13
C ASN A 136 -16.39 20.80 -43.63
N GLU A 137 -17.04 19.94 -42.84
CA GLU A 137 -16.95 19.92 -41.39
C GLU A 137 -15.87 18.92 -40.97
N LEU A 138 -14.99 19.32 -40.06
CA LEU A 138 -13.94 18.45 -39.56
C LEU A 138 -14.18 18.11 -38.10
N ILE A 139 -14.24 16.82 -37.80
CA ILE A 139 -14.45 16.31 -36.44
C ILE A 139 -13.12 15.76 -35.93
N LEU A 140 -12.66 16.28 -34.81
CA LEU A 140 -11.39 15.91 -34.20
C LEU A 140 -11.58 15.51 -32.73
N HIS A 141 -10.86 14.46 -32.31
CA HIS A 141 -10.87 13.98 -30.93
C HIS A 141 -9.87 14.70 -30.00
N TYR A 142 -9.39 15.87 -30.40
CA TYR A 142 -8.46 16.71 -29.67
C TYR A 142 -8.53 18.14 -30.20
N ILE A 143 -7.98 19.10 -29.46
CA ILE A 143 -7.79 20.47 -29.96
C ILE A 143 -6.42 20.55 -30.65
N PRO A 144 -6.35 20.78 -31.97
CA PRO A 144 -5.09 20.95 -32.67
C PRO A 144 -4.40 22.26 -32.26
N LYS A 145 -3.06 22.27 -32.25
CA LYS A 145 -2.27 23.48 -31.93
C LYS A 145 -2.48 24.61 -32.92
N ALA A 146 -2.82 24.28 -34.16
CA ALA A 146 -3.16 25.22 -35.22
C ALA A 146 -4.52 24.84 -35.79
N SER A 147 -5.38 25.82 -36.04
CA SER A 147 -6.70 25.59 -36.61
C SER A 147 -6.58 24.87 -37.98
N PRO A 148 -7.41 23.86 -38.23
CA PRO A 148 -7.41 23.16 -39.50
C PRO A 148 -7.83 24.09 -40.64
N LYS A 149 -7.43 23.75 -41.86
CA LYS A 149 -7.82 24.48 -43.08
C LYS A 149 -8.88 23.71 -43.83
N CYS A 150 -9.85 24.45 -44.36
CA CYS A 150 -10.90 23.93 -45.23
C CYS A 150 -10.25 23.24 -46.45
N SER A 151 -10.70 22.03 -46.79
CA SER A 151 -10.12 21.27 -47.90
C SER A 151 -10.41 21.93 -49.26
N LEU A 152 -11.53 22.65 -49.37
CA LEU A 152 -12.05 23.29 -50.57
C LEU A 152 -11.50 24.71 -50.75
N CYS A 153 -11.83 25.65 -49.85
CA CYS A 153 -11.45 27.06 -49.99
C CYS A 153 -10.11 27.43 -49.32
N LYS A 154 -9.46 26.49 -48.61
CA LYS A 154 -8.21 26.71 -47.85
C LYS A 154 -8.29 27.74 -46.72
N SER A 155 -9.46 28.33 -46.47
CA SER A 155 -9.70 29.21 -45.32
C SER A 155 -9.50 28.48 -44.00
N THR A 156 -9.08 29.23 -42.98
CA THR A 156 -8.92 28.73 -41.62
C THR A 156 -10.28 28.41 -41.02
N MET A 157 -10.48 27.18 -40.55
CA MET A 157 -11.73 26.75 -39.93
C MET A 157 -11.83 27.28 -38.50
N PHE A 158 -13.05 27.51 -38.04
CA PHE A 158 -13.33 27.91 -36.65
C PHE A 158 -13.96 26.75 -35.89
N GLU A 159 -13.72 26.70 -34.57
CA GLU A 159 -14.26 25.66 -33.71
C GLU A 159 -15.67 26.03 -33.23
N ASN A 160 -16.61 25.10 -33.39
CA ASN A 160 -17.95 25.19 -32.80
C ASN A 160 -17.88 24.77 -31.33
N SER A 161 -17.65 25.75 -30.45
CA SER A 161 -17.54 25.52 -29.01
C SER A 161 -18.80 24.87 -28.38
N GLY A 162 -20.00 25.12 -28.92
CA GLY A 162 -21.25 24.48 -28.47
C GLY A 162 -21.35 22.98 -28.76
N LEU A 163 -20.64 22.49 -29.77
CA LEU A 163 -20.55 21.08 -30.14
C LEU A 163 -19.32 20.38 -29.54
N ARG A 164 -18.49 21.13 -28.80
CA ARG A 164 -17.38 20.57 -28.05
C ARG A 164 -17.95 19.62 -26.98
N ARG A 165 -17.31 18.47 -26.85
CA ARG A 165 -17.54 17.57 -25.72
C ARG A 165 -16.24 17.32 -25.00
N CYS A 166 -16.32 17.51 -23.69
CA CYS A 166 -15.22 17.38 -22.76
C CYS A 166 -15.47 16.18 -21.87
N GLY A 167 -14.40 15.45 -21.61
CA GLY A 167 -14.30 14.46 -20.56
C GLY A 167 -13.43 14.99 -19.44
N GLU A 168 -13.03 14.09 -18.58
CA GLU A 168 -12.23 14.39 -17.41
C GLU A 168 -10.84 13.76 -17.53
N GLN A 169 -9.83 14.44 -17.01
CA GLN A 169 -8.50 13.90 -16.88
C GLN A 169 -7.85 14.31 -15.57
N VAL A 170 -7.01 13.41 -15.05
CA VAL A 170 -6.14 13.65 -13.90
C VAL A 170 -4.72 13.25 -14.24
N ILE A 171 -3.75 13.90 -13.60
CA ILE A 171 -2.35 13.49 -13.65
C ILE A 171 -2.07 12.63 -12.42
N ALA A 172 -1.87 11.35 -12.65
CA ALA A 172 -1.53 10.37 -11.62
C ALA A 172 -0.01 10.19 -11.55
N THR A 173 0.55 10.30 -10.35
CA THR A 173 1.99 10.16 -10.10
C THR A 173 2.28 8.79 -9.50
N PHE A 174 3.09 8.01 -10.22
CA PHE A 174 3.45 6.65 -9.83
C PHE A 174 4.94 6.51 -9.52
N LYS A 175 5.27 5.75 -8.48
CA LYS A 175 6.62 5.23 -8.25
C LYS A 175 6.73 3.87 -8.94
N LEU A 176 7.42 3.84 -10.08
CA LEU A 176 7.62 2.60 -10.83
C LEU A 176 8.71 1.74 -10.18
N LYS A 177 8.58 0.42 -10.31
CA LYS A 177 9.61 -0.53 -9.88
C LYS A 177 10.90 -0.28 -10.69
N ASN A 178 12.04 -0.29 -10.01
CA ASN A 178 13.38 -0.08 -10.58
C ASN A 178 13.64 1.33 -11.18
N THR A 179 12.80 2.34 -10.91
CA THR A 179 13.09 3.72 -11.29
C THR A 179 13.37 4.58 -10.06
N LEU A 180 14.40 5.43 -10.14
CA LEU A 180 14.72 6.38 -9.07
C LEU A 180 13.65 7.48 -8.96
N LEU A 181 13.17 7.97 -10.09
CA LEU A 181 12.18 9.05 -10.17
C LEU A 181 10.76 8.51 -10.31
N CYS A 182 9.80 9.27 -9.78
CA CYS A 182 8.38 9.06 -10.02
C CYS A 182 8.03 9.46 -11.46
N LYS A 183 7.13 8.71 -12.09
CA LYS A 183 6.59 9.04 -13.41
C LYS A 183 5.17 9.55 -13.28
N ARG A 184 4.78 10.43 -14.20
CA ARG A 184 3.45 11.02 -14.26
C ARG A 184 2.74 10.49 -15.50
N PHE A 185 1.51 10.02 -15.32
CA PHE A 185 0.66 9.55 -16.40
C PHE A 185 -0.64 10.34 -16.41
N THR A 186 -1.11 10.68 -17.60
CA THR A 186 -2.44 11.28 -17.78
C THR A 186 -3.47 10.15 -17.82
N ILE A 187 -4.40 10.15 -16.88
CA ILE A 187 -5.49 9.19 -16.76
C ILE A 187 -6.79 9.91 -17.14
N ILE A 188 -7.60 9.26 -17.97
CA ILE A 188 -8.79 9.87 -18.59
C ILE A 188 -10.06 9.11 -18.25
N ASP A 189 -11.17 9.84 -18.12
CA ASP A 189 -12.55 9.36 -18.06
C ASP A 189 -12.75 8.12 -17.15
N ASP A 190 -13.07 6.97 -17.76
CA ASP A 190 -13.44 5.70 -17.12
C ASP A 190 -12.33 5.06 -16.28
N LEU A 191 -11.08 5.49 -16.47
CA LEU A 191 -9.96 5.00 -15.67
C LEU A 191 -9.79 5.77 -14.35
N ILE A 192 -10.37 6.97 -14.22
CA ILE A 192 -10.24 7.81 -13.01
C ILE A 192 -10.82 7.12 -11.77
N PRO A 193 -12.03 6.52 -11.81
CA PRO A 193 -12.60 5.85 -10.65
C PRO A 193 -11.83 4.60 -10.19
N LEU A 194 -10.96 4.05 -11.04
CA LEU A 194 -10.13 2.88 -10.70
C LEU A 194 -8.92 3.24 -9.84
N LEU A 195 -8.60 4.54 -9.70
CA LEU A 195 -7.42 5.01 -8.98
C LEU A 195 -7.68 5.02 -7.46
N GLN A 196 -6.87 4.26 -6.74
CA GLN A 196 -6.81 4.22 -5.29
C GLN A 196 -5.38 4.54 -4.84
N LEU A 197 -5.24 5.60 -4.04
CA LEU A 197 -3.94 5.99 -3.50
C LEU A 197 -3.37 4.85 -2.63
N GLY A 198 -2.06 4.62 -2.76
CA GLY A 198 -1.38 3.55 -2.05
C GLY A 198 -1.58 2.15 -2.64
N SER A 199 -2.37 2.00 -3.71
CA SER A 199 -2.47 0.74 -4.45
C SER A 199 -1.39 0.64 -5.54
N THR A 200 -0.99 -0.60 -5.83
CA THR A 200 -0.06 -0.93 -6.92
C THR A 200 -0.83 -1.29 -8.18
N TYR A 201 -0.36 -0.84 -9.34
CA TYR A 201 -1.04 -1.04 -10.61
C TYR A 201 -0.11 -1.59 -11.68
N PHE A 202 -0.67 -2.42 -12.56
CA PHE A 202 -0.17 -2.59 -13.91
C PHE A 202 -0.77 -1.49 -14.79
N ILE A 203 0.10 -0.73 -15.43
CA ILE A 203 -0.25 0.40 -16.28
C ILE A 203 0.13 0.01 -17.70
N HIS A 204 -0.86 -0.22 -18.54
CA HIS A 204 -0.64 -0.54 -19.94
C HIS A 204 -0.65 0.75 -20.75
N THR A 205 0.48 1.04 -21.40
CA THR A 205 0.71 2.29 -22.10
C THR A 205 1.08 2.05 -23.55
N VAL A 206 0.74 3.00 -24.40
CA VAL A 206 1.13 3.00 -25.81
C VAL A 206 1.91 4.28 -26.10
N VAL A 207 3.07 4.12 -26.72
CA VAL A 207 3.92 5.24 -27.12
C VAL A 207 3.44 5.76 -28.48
N LEU A 208 2.80 6.94 -28.45
CA LEU A 208 2.26 7.65 -29.60
C LEU A 208 3.23 8.76 -30.02
N LYS A 209 4.12 8.52 -30.99
CA LYS A 209 5.10 9.50 -31.52
C LYS A 209 5.92 10.23 -30.44
N GLN A 210 5.35 11.25 -29.77
CA GLN A 210 5.97 12.07 -28.72
C GLN A 210 5.25 11.99 -27.36
N THR A 211 4.12 11.28 -27.25
CA THR A 211 3.33 11.17 -26.03
C THR A 211 3.13 9.71 -25.63
N VAL A 212 2.89 9.49 -24.34
CA VAL A 212 2.54 8.17 -23.80
C VAL A 212 1.08 8.23 -23.36
N ALA A 213 0.24 7.40 -23.99
CA ALA A 213 -1.17 7.30 -23.64
C ALA A 213 -1.41 6.05 -22.78
N VAL A 214 -2.19 6.20 -21.71
CA VAL A 214 -2.61 5.05 -20.88
C VAL A 214 -3.83 4.39 -21.52
N TRP A 215 -3.67 3.11 -21.84
CA TRP A 215 -4.71 2.28 -22.47
C TRP A 215 -5.54 1.55 -21.43
N SER A 216 -4.91 0.96 -20.42
CA SER A 216 -5.63 0.35 -19.31
C SER A 216 -4.81 0.36 -18.02
N LEU A 217 -5.54 0.20 -16.92
CA LEU A 217 -5.01 0.21 -15.56
C LEU A 217 -5.62 -0.99 -14.83
N GLU A 218 -4.79 -1.87 -14.31
CA GLU A 218 -5.21 -3.02 -13.51
C GLU A 218 -4.60 -2.92 -12.12
N GLU A 219 -5.44 -2.93 -11.08
CA GLU A 219 -4.95 -3.01 -9.71
C GLU A 219 -4.30 -4.37 -9.47
N HIS A 220 -3.08 -4.35 -8.93
CA HIS A 220 -2.39 -5.56 -8.53
C HIS A 220 -2.89 -6.02 -7.16
N ILE A 221 -3.60 -7.14 -7.18
CA ILE A 221 -4.09 -7.83 -5.99
C ILE A 221 -3.09 -8.92 -5.61
N MET A 222 -2.62 -8.89 -4.36
CA MET A 222 -1.73 -9.93 -3.85
C MET A 222 -2.52 -11.21 -3.62
N LEU A 223 -2.08 -12.31 -4.22
CA LEU A 223 -2.67 -13.63 -4.00
C LEU A 223 -2.04 -14.27 -2.75
N HIS A 224 -2.87 -14.94 -1.94
CA HIS A 224 -2.40 -15.60 -0.73
C HIS A 224 -1.65 -16.89 -1.07
N VAL A 225 -0.58 -17.14 -0.32
CA VAL A 225 0.06 -18.47 -0.34
C VAL A 225 -0.94 -19.48 0.21
N PRO A 226 -1.20 -20.60 -0.49
CA PRO A 226 -2.10 -21.64 0.01
C PRO A 226 -1.66 -22.12 1.39
N GLN A 227 -2.61 -22.31 2.32
CA GLN A 227 -2.33 -22.77 3.68
C GLN A 227 -1.66 -24.16 3.73
N THR A 228 -1.85 -24.94 2.65
CA THR A 228 -1.23 -26.27 2.44
C THR A 228 0.26 -26.19 2.12
N PHE A 229 0.80 -25.01 1.81
CA PHE A 229 2.22 -24.85 1.55
C PHE A 229 3.01 -25.16 2.83
N SER A 230 4.13 -25.87 2.68
CA SER A 230 4.97 -26.24 3.80
C SER A 230 5.85 -25.06 4.22
N ALA A 231 5.99 -24.85 5.54
CA ALA A 231 6.99 -23.92 6.05
C ALA A 231 8.41 -24.33 5.58
N PRO A 232 9.34 -23.36 5.43
CA PRO A 232 10.76 -23.66 5.16
C PRO A 232 11.34 -24.65 6.17
N SER A 233 12.30 -25.49 5.76
CA SER A 233 12.92 -26.51 6.62
C SER A 233 13.43 -25.92 7.92
N ASP A 234 14.20 -24.84 7.83
CA ASP A 234 14.87 -24.23 8.96
C ASP A 234 13.88 -23.70 10.01
N ILE A 235 12.72 -23.23 9.56
CA ILE A 235 11.64 -22.76 10.43
C ILE A 235 10.91 -23.93 11.10
N LYS A 236 10.76 -25.06 10.41
CA LYS A 236 10.19 -26.29 11.01
C LYS A 236 11.13 -26.84 12.07
N ASP A 237 12.42 -26.95 11.74
CA ASP A 237 13.45 -27.45 12.65
C ASP A 237 13.52 -26.53 13.89
N LEU A 238 13.40 -25.22 13.70
CA LEU A 238 13.32 -24.25 14.80
C LEU A 238 12.07 -24.45 15.67
N PHE A 239 10.91 -24.71 15.06
CA PHE A 239 9.67 -24.98 15.78
C PHE A 239 9.75 -26.26 16.61
N GLU A 240 10.33 -27.33 16.04
CA GLU A 240 10.58 -28.60 16.72
C GLU A 240 11.58 -28.42 17.87
N ALA A 241 12.66 -27.66 17.68
CA ALA A 241 13.63 -27.33 18.73
C ALA A 241 13.03 -26.50 19.88
N CYS A 242 11.89 -25.83 19.65
CA CYS A 242 11.14 -25.10 20.67
C CYS A 242 10.16 -25.98 21.45
N ASP A 243 10.16 -27.30 21.27
CA ASP A 243 9.18 -28.26 21.81
C ASP A 243 7.72 -27.92 21.41
N GLY A 244 7.54 -27.22 20.28
CA GLY A 244 6.24 -26.72 19.85
C GLY A 244 5.65 -25.61 20.73
N CYS A 245 6.42 -25.03 21.66
CA CYS A 245 5.95 -23.95 22.52
C CYS A 245 5.83 -22.62 21.74
N PRO A 246 4.61 -22.04 21.64
CA PRO A 246 4.36 -20.82 20.85
C PRO A 246 5.25 -19.63 21.21
N LEU A 247 5.44 -19.38 22.51
CA LEU A 247 6.17 -18.21 22.99
C LEU A 247 7.67 -18.31 22.72
N ARG A 248 8.23 -19.49 22.95
CA ARG A 248 9.65 -19.78 22.65
C ARG A 248 9.92 -19.65 21.16
N PHE A 249 9.01 -20.15 20.33
CA PHE A 249 9.13 -20.07 18.88
C PHE A 249 9.17 -18.63 18.38
N ILE A 250 8.24 -17.78 18.82
CA ILE A 250 8.22 -16.35 18.45
C ILE A 250 9.49 -15.64 18.93
N TYR A 251 9.94 -15.94 20.15
CA TYR A 251 11.18 -15.40 20.70
C TYR A 251 12.38 -15.76 19.80
N CYS A 252 12.52 -17.04 19.41
CA CYS A 252 13.61 -17.48 18.55
C CYS A 252 13.53 -16.88 17.14
N LEU A 253 12.34 -16.79 16.54
CA LEU A 253 12.15 -16.13 15.25
C LEU A 253 12.60 -14.66 15.30
N ALA A 254 12.21 -13.93 16.35
CA ALA A 254 12.58 -12.53 16.52
C ALA A 254 14.09 -12.33 16.69
N SER A 255 14.79 -13.30 17.30
CA SER A 255 16.24 -13.24 17.51
C SER A 255 17.05 -13.21 16.21
N SER A 256 16.47 -13.69 15.11
CA SER A 256 17.07 -13.65 13.76
C SER A 256 17.11 -12.24 13.16
N ILE A 257 16.38 -11.28 13.72
CA ILE A 257 16.34 -9.90 13.24
C ILE A 257 17.52 -9.13 13.82
N GLY A 258 18.36 -8.60 12.93
CA GLY A 258 19.44 -7.69 13.32
C GLY A 258 20.63 -8.36 14.01
N VAL A 259 20.93 -9.62 13.68
CA VAL A 259 22.09 -10.38 14.21
C VAL A 259 23.42 -9.63 14.01
N ASN A 260 23.55 -8.84 12.94
CA ASN A 260 24.74 -8.03 12.65
C ASN A 260 24.71 -6.61 13.27
N VAL A 261 23.69 -6.28 14.07
CA VAL A 261 23.52 -4.96 14.69
C VAL A 261 23.82 -5.01 16.18
N CYS A 262 23.35 -6.05 16.86
CA CYS A 262 23.55 -6.26 18.27
C CYS A 262 23.60 -7.77 18.58
N PRO A 263 24.09 -8.18 19.75
CA PRO A 263 24.04 -9.57 20.18
C PRO A 263 22.64 -10.16 20.05
N ILE A 264 22.57 -11.47 19.84
CA ILE A 264 21.32 -12.21 19.56
C ILE A 264 20.26 -11.92 20.63
N ASN A 265 20.68 -11.86 21.90
CA ASN A 265 19.80 -11.75 23.06
C ASN A 265 19.46 -10.31 23.48
N CYS A 266 20.09 -9.30 22.88
CA CYS A 266 19.83 -7.91 23.23
C CYS A 266 18.58 -7.37 22.50
N PHE A 267 17.89 -6.41 23.13
CA PHE A 267 16.72 -5.72 22.59
C PHE A 267 15.58 -6.65 22.14
N MET A 268 15.39 -7.79 22.81
CA MET A 268 14.41 -8.80 22.37
C MET A 268 12.97 -8.29 22.39
N ASN A 269 12.59 -7.41 23.31
CA ASN A 269 11.28 -6.77 23.30
C ASN A 269 11.05 -5.99 21.99
N ALA A 270 12.05 -5.22 21.54
CA ALA A 270 11.99 -4.49 20.28
C ALA A 270 11.96 -5.43 19.07
N LYS A 271 12.83 -6.46 19.03
CA LYS A 271 12.88 -7.46 17.94
C LYS A 271 11.53 -8.19 17.79
N ILE A 272 10.92 -8.60 18.90
CA ILE A 272 9.60 -9.25 18.90
C ILE A 272 8.52 -8.30 18.36
N ASN A 273 8.47 -7.07 18.84
CA ASN A 273 7.48 -6.09 18.38
C ASN A 273 7.65 -5.72 16.90
N LEU A 274 8.90 -5.67 16.39
CA LEU A 274 9.17 -5.50 14.95
C LEU A 274 8.66 -6.71 14.13
N LEU A 275 8.90 -7.94 14.58
CA LEU A 275 8.38 -9.15 13.93
C LEU A 275 6.84 -9.17 13.89
N LEU A 276 6.20 -8.84 15.02
CA LEU A 276 4.75 -8.73 15.11
C LEU A 276 4.21 -7.63 14.18
N SER A 277 4.88 -6.47 14.12
CA SER A 277 4.50 -5.39 13.21
C SER A 277 4.57 -5.82 11.74
N LEU A 278 5.66 -6.45 11.31
CA LEU A 278 5.83 -6.99 9.94
C LEU A 278 4.74 -8.02 9.60
N SER A 279 4.46 -8.93 10.53
CA SER A 279 3.46 -9.99 10.34
C SER A 279 2.04 -9.45 10.29
N SER A 280 1.72 -8.46 11.14
CA SER A 280 0.42 -7.80 11.18
C SER A 280 0.13 -7.01 9.89
N LEU A 281 1.15 -6.40 9.30
CA LEU A 281 1.04 -5.66 8.03
C LEU A 281 0.63 -6.58 6.88
N LYS A 282 1.30 -7.74 6.75
CA LYS A 282 0.97 -8.72 5.71
C LYS A 282 -0.41 -9.32 5.94
N ALA A 283 -0.77 -9.59 7.19
CA ALA A 283 -2.11 -10.02 7.56
C ALA A 283 -3.18 -8.95 7.25
N HIS A 284 -2.88 -7.66 7.44
CA HIS A 284 -3.80 -6.57 7.09
C HIS A 284 -4.15 -6.59 5.60
N LEU A 285 -3.16 -6.79 4.73
CA LEU A 285 -3.39 -6.88 3.28
C LEU A 285 -4.23 -8.11 2.88
N CYS A 286 -4.16 -9.20 3.65
CA CYS A 286 -4.82 -10.45 3.30
C CYS A 286 -6.20 -10.62 3.95
N THR A 287 -6.31 -10.36 5.25
CA THR A 287 -7.50 -10.63 6.06
C THR A 287 -8.11 -9.36 6.66
N GLY A 288 -7.54 -8.18 6.40
CA GLY A 288 -8.01 -6.93 6.99
C GLY A 288 -7.72 -6.80 8.50
N SER A 289 -6.82 -7.61 9.05
CA SER A 289 -6.43 -7.52 10.47
C SER A 289 -5.83 -6.15 10.82
N ALA A 290 -5.91 -5.76 12.10
CA ALA A 290 -5.34 -4.50 12.57
C ALA A 290 -3.81 -4.45 12.39
N ILE A 291 -3.30 -3.28 12.01
CA ILE A 291 -1.86 -3.03 11.86
C ILE A 291 -1.27 -2.70 13.24
N ILE A 292 -0.19 -3.37 13.61
CA ILE A 292 0.58 -3.07 14.81
C ILE A 292 1.65 -2.04 14.44
N HIS A 293 1.59 -0.87 15.07
CA HIS A 293 2.63 0.16 14.95
C HIS A 293 3.74 -0.06 15.98
N PHE A 294 4.95 0.45 15.68
CA PHE A 294 6.11 0.29 16.54
C PHE A 294 6.57 1.64 17.08
N LEU A 295 6.69 1.74 18.40
CA LEU A 295 7.31 2.88 19.07
C LEU A 295 8.36 2.36 20.05
N ALA A 296 9.62 2.73 19.86
CA ALA A 296 10.66 2.54 20.87
C ALA A 296 10.83 3.80 21.71
N ALA A 297 10.99 3.66 23.03
CA ALA A 297 11.30 4.77 23.91
C ALA A 297 12.41 4.42 24.90
N GLY A 298 13.34 5.35 25.08
CA GLY A 298 14.52 5.13 25.89
C GLY A 298 15.37 6.40 26.05
N SER A 299 16.43 6.30 26.84
CA SER A 299 17.52 7.25 26.97
C SER A 299 18.48 7.19 25.77
N ASP A 300 18.81 6.00 25.25
CA ASP A 300 19.52 5.82 23.99
C ASP A 300 18.78 4.82 23.09
N THR A 301 18.35 5.32 21.94
CA THR A 301 17.56 4.56 20.96
C THR A 301 18.34 4.29 19.67
N GLY A 302 19.63 4.63 19.60
CA GLY A 302 20.46 4.51 18.40
C GLY A 302 20.51 3.09 17.82
N TYR A 303 20.73 2.08 18.67
CA TYR A 303 20.72 0.67 18.25
C TYR A 303 19.35 0.24 17.73
N VAL A 304 18.27 0.69 18.36
CA VAL A 304 16.90 0.37 17.91
C VAL A 304 16.60 1.03 16.57
N ALA A 305 17.12 2.22 16.29
CA ALA A 305 17.02 2.87 14.99
C ALA A 305 17.67 2.02 13.87
N GLU A 306 18.85 1.46 14.13
CA GLU A 306 19.54 0.58 13.17
C GLU A 306 18.82 -0.77 13.04
N LEU A 307 18.29 -1.34 14.13
CA LEU A 307 17.43 -2.52 14.09
C LEU A 307 16.18 -2.28 13.24
N MET A 308 15.51 -1.14 13.41
CA MET A 308 14.38 -0.73 12.56
C MET A 308 14.79 -0.65 11.09
N ARG A 309 15.96 -0.09 10.77
CA ARG A 309 16.45 0.00 9.39
C ARG A 309 16.69 -1.38 8.78
N ARG A 310 17.29 -2.31 9.53
CA ARG A 310 17.53 -3.68 9.07
C ARG A 310 16.24 -4.49 8.94
N ALA A 311 15.34 -4.40 9.92
CA ALA A 311 14.04 -5.07 9.89
C ALA A 311 13.17 -4.56 8.74
N ALA A 312 13.26 -3.28 8.39
CA ALA A 312 12.50 -2.69 7.29
C ALA A 312 12.85 -3.28 5.91
N LEU A 313 14.04 -3.90 5.76
CA LEU A 313 14.42 -4.62 4.55
C LEU A 313 13.64 -5.93 4.35
N LEU A 314 13.01 -6.45 5.41
CA LEU A 314 12.12 -7.62 5.33
C LEU A 314 10.72 -7.27 4.83
N ALA A 315 10.35 -5.99 4.84
CA ALA A 315 9.08 -5.54 4.27
C ALA A 315 9.20 -5.38 2.75
N ASP A 316 8.12 -5.67 2.02
CA ASP A 316 8.06 -5.48 0.55
C ASP A 316 8.40 -4.04 0.13
N ARG A 317 8.04 -3.09 1.00
CA ARG A 317 8.24 -1.66 0.81
C ARG A 317 8.62 -1.03 2.14
N HIS A 318 9.60 -0.13 2.10
CA HIS A 318 9.90 0.75 3.21
C HIS A 318 10.20 2.16 2.70
N THR A 319 9.72 3.17 3.41
CA THR A 319 10.10 4.56 3.17
C THR A 319 10.50 5.21 4.48
N SER A 320 11.58 5.98 4.47
CA SER A 320 11.98 6.77 5.63
C SER A 320 11.37 8.16 5.56
N LEU A 321 10.69 8.58 6.62
CA LEU A 321 10.26 9.96 6.86
C LEU A 321 11.44 10.73 7.46
N GLY A 322 11.86 11.84 6.84
CA GLY A 322 13.08 12.53 7.27
C GLY A 322 13.46 13.69 6.34
N LEU A 323 14.76 14.01 6.28
CA LEU A 323 15.25 15.15 5.50
C LEU A 323 14.92 15.07 4.00
N SER A 324 14.92 13.86 3.44
CA SER A 324 14.61 13.63 2.02
C SER A 324 13.11 13.60 1.72
N ASN A 325 12.28 13.23 2.70
CA ASN A 325 10.82 13.12 2.57
C ASN A 325 10.18 13.90 3.72
N THR A 326 9.86 15.17 3.48
CA THR A 326 9.32 16.06 4.52
C THR A 326 7.79 16.01 4.62
N VAL A 327 7.12 15.55 3.56
CA VAL A 327 5.66 15.45 3.47
C VAL A 327 5.20 14.09 4.01
N VAL A 328 4.50 14.11 5.16
CA VAL A 328 4.08 12.91 5.89
C VAL A 328 3.12 12.07 5.06
N GLU A 329 2.15 12.70 4.41
CA GLU A 329 1.10 12.04 3.64
C GLU A 329 1.69 11.23 2.49
N THR A 330 2.66 11.81 1.76
CA THR A 330 3.33 11.13 0.66
C THR A 330 4.19 9.96 1.16
N ALA A 331 4.88 10.12 2.29
CA ALA A 331 5.70 9.05 2.88
C ALA A 331 4.86 7.86 3.35
N LEU A 332 3.70 8.12 3.97
CA LEU A 332 2.75 7.09 4.39
C LEU A 332 2.15 6.34 3.18
N ILE A 333 1.75 7.07 2.13
CA ILE A 333 1.22 6.46 0.90
C ILE A 333 2.31 5.64 0.18
N ALA A 334 3.53 6.17 0.10
CA ALA A 334 4.67 5.47 -0.49
C ALA A 334 5.01 4.16 0.25
N SER A 335 4.70 4.12 1.55
CA SER A 335 4.89 2.95 2.41
C SER A 335 3.68 2.02 2.47
N SER A 336 2.60 2.28 1.73
CA SER A 336 1.41 1.42 1.69
C SER A 336 1.79 -0.05 1.45
N GLY A 337 1.21 -0.99 2.19
CA GLY A 337 1.60 -2.41 2.18
C GLY A 337 3.03 -2.69 2.65
N GLY A 338 3.63 -1.74 3.36
CA GLY A 338 5.01 -1.70 3.81
C GLY A 338 5.14 -0.98 5.17
N VAL A 339 6.36 -0.53 5.46
CA VAL A 339 6.69 0.19 6.70
C VAL A 339 7.14 1.63 6.43
N CYS A 340 6.60 2.57 7.20
CA CYS A 340 7.06 3.96 7.23
C CYS A 340 7.97 4.12 8.44
N VAL A 341 9.27 4.30 8.21
CA VAL A 341 10.30 4.34 9.25
C VAL A 341 10.63 5.79 9.58
N MET A 342 10.64 6.14 10.86
CA MET A 342 11.17 7.40 11.37
C MET A 342 12.54 7.13 12.00
N PRO A 343 13.64 7.32 11.24
CA PRO A 343 14.98 6.90 11.66
C PRO A 343 15.57 7.79 12.75
N PHE A 344 15.05 9.00 12.97
CA PHE A 344 15.49 9.89 14.05
C PHE A 344 14.54 9.88 15.24
N PRO A 345 15.00 10.32 16.43
CA PRO A 345 14.12 10.54 17.57
C PRO A 345 12.99 11.52 17.25
N LEU A 346 11.79 11.28 17.81
CA LEU A 346 10.60 12.11 17.57
C LEU A 346 10.82 13.62 17.80
N LYS A 347 11.72 14.01 18.71
CA LYS A 347 12.07 15.41 18.98
C LYS A 347 12.69 16.17 17.80
N VAL A 348 13.26 15.46 16.83
CA VAL A 348 13.92 16.05 15.65
C VAL A 348 12.91 16.55 14.62
N TYR A 349 11.71 15.98 14.60
CA TYR A 349 10.68 16.32 13.61
C TYR A 349 9.88 17.55 14.03
N ASN A 350 9.33 18.24 13.03
CA ASN A 350 8.46 19.38 13.28
C ASN A 350 7.14 18.91 13.93
N GLN A 351 6.61 19.70 14.87
CA GLN A 351 5.32 19.46 15.50
C GLN A 351 4.19 19.22 14.50
N LYS A 352 4.19 19.92 13.35
CA LYS A 352 3.19 19.69 12.28
C LYS A 352 3.26 18.27 11.72
N GLN A 353 4.48 17.75 11.50
CA GLN A 353 4.70 16.41 10.96
C GLN A 353 4.24 15.35 11.97
N ILE A 354 4.61 15.54 13.26
CA ILE A 354 4.20 14.65 14.34
C ILE A 354 2.68 14.64 14.44
N ASN A 355 2.02 15.81 14.53
CA ASN A 355 0.56 15.87 14.66
C ASN A 355 -0.17 15.22 13.48
N ALA A 356 0.29 15.44 12.24
CA ALA A 356 -0.28 14.81 11.06
C ALA A 356 -0.14 13.28 11.10
N LEU A 357 1.02 12.79 11.52
CA LEU A 357 1.29 11.36 11.71
C LEU A 357 0.39 10.75 12.78
N MET A 358 0.34 11.36 13.97
CA MET A 358 -0.47 10.88 15.09
C MET A 358 -1.95 10.84 14.71
N SER A 359 -2.46 11.88 14.06
CA SER A 359 -3.84 11.91 13.56
C SER A 359 -4.11 10.79 12.55
N SER A 360 -3.14 10.48 11.69
CA SER A 360 -3.27 9.40 10.71
C SER A 360 -3.30 8.01 11.37
N ILE A 361 -2.52 7.80 12.43
CA ILE A 361 -2.51 6.55 13.21
C ILE A 361 -3.79 6.39 14.03
N GLU A 362 -4.25 7.45 14.71
CA GLU A 362 -5.46 7.41 15.52
C GLU A 362 -6.71 7.14 14.68
N THR A 363 -6.85 7.83 13.55
CA THR A 363 -8.04 7.73 12.69
C THR A 363 -7.98 6.57 11.70
N GLY A 364 -6.78 6.07 11.41
CA GLY A 364 -6.54 5.12 10.31
C GLY A 364 -6.70 5.74 8.92
N ASP A 365 -6.78 7.07 8.82
CA ASP A 365 -6.98 7.82 7.57
C ASP A 365 -5.89 8.89 7.37
N ILE A 366 -5.38 8.98 6.16
CA ILE A 366 -4.47 10.02 5.67
C ILE A 366 -5.32 11.12 5.02
N ASN A 367 -5.31 12.30 5.62
CA ASN A 367 -6.03 13.46 5.09
C ASN A 367 -5.20 14.14 4.00
N LEU A 368 -5.77 14.29 2.80
CA LEU A 368 -5.15 14.91 1.63
C LEU A 368 -5.99 16.09 1.16
N GLU A 369 -5.41 16.98 0.36
CA GLU A 369 -6.16 18.11 -0.23
C GLU A 369 -7.32 17.65 -1.13
N VAL A 370 -7.20 16.47 -1.75
CA VAL A 370 -8.14 15.94 -2.74
C VAL A 370 -9.04 14.83 -2.14
N GLY A 371 -8.95 14.56 -0.83
CA GLY A 371 -9.80 13.57 -0.17
C GLY A 371 -9.13 12.88 1.03
N LYS A 372 -9.62 11.68 1.37
CA LYS A 372 -9.05 10.82 2.42
C LYS A 372 -8.60 9.49 1.85
N CYS A 373 -7.49 8.97 2.35
CA CYS A 373 -6.97 7.65 1.99
C CYS A 373 -6.80 6.80 3.25
N LYS A 374 -7.15 5.52 3.21
CA LYS A 374 -6.91 4.62 4.35
C LYS A 374 -5.41 4.41 4.58
N LEU A 375 -4.99 4.35 5.84
CA LEU A 375 -3.63 4.01 6.23
C LEU A 375 -3.41 2.50 6.04
N LYS A 376 -2.57 2.14 5.07
CA LYS A 376 -2.24 0.75 4.72
C LYS A 376 -0.80 0.37 5.09
N CYS A 377 -0.14 1.13 5.97
CA CYS A 377 1.26 0.91 6.34
C CYS A 377 1.45 0.90 7.86
N ALA A 378 2.50 0.22 8.32
CA ALA A 378 2.91 0.31 9.73
C ALA A 378 3.89 1.47 9.92
N VAL A 379 3.66 2.31 10.93
CA VAL A 379 4.58 3.39 11.30
C VAL A 379 5.52 2.89 12.39
N TRP A 380 6.83 3.07 12.16
CA TRP A 380 7.87 2.75 13.14
C TRP A 380 8.57 4.03 13.57
N ALA A 381 8.57 4.32 14.87
CA ALA A 381 9.14 5.51 15.44
C ALA A 381 10.00 5.21 16.66
N GLN A 382 10.91 6.14 16.98
CA GLN A 382 11.72 6.09 18.18
C GLN A 382 11.72 7.43 18.93
N GLY A 383 11.78 7.37 20.26
CA GLY A 383 11.73 8.51 21.15
C GLY A 383 12.83 8.49 22.19
N MET A 384 13.78 9.41 22.06
CA MET A 384 14.89 9.59 23.00
C MET A 384 14.50 10.60 24.10
N ASP A 385 14.70 10.23 25.38
CA ASP A 385 14.46 11.06 26.57
C ASP A 385 13.08 11.74 26.61
N LEU A 386 12.02 11.01 26.25
CA LEU A 386 10.67 11.57 26.26
C LEU A 386 10.19 11.79 27.69
N LYS A 387 9.67 13.00 27.98
CA LYS A 387 8.98 13.28 29.25
C LYS A 387 7.81 12.29 29.40
N LYS A 388 7.58 11.80 30.63
CA LYS A 388 6.54 10.78 30.92
C LYS A 388 5.17 11.11 30.32
N ASN A 389 4.70 12.36 30.45
CA ASN A 389 3.42 12.78 29.88
C ASN A 389 3.38 12.72 28.35
N THR A 390 4.47 13.12 27.69
CA THR A 390 4.60 13.04 26.23
C THR A 390 4.64 11.59 25.76
N LEU A 391 5.34 10.72 26.49
CA LEU A 391 5.40 9.30 26.20
C LEU A 391 4.03 8.61 26.37
N CYS A 392 3.28 8.93 27.42
CA CYS A 392 1.92 8.39 27.59
C CYS A 392 0.97 8.84 26.47
N ASN A 393 1.07 10.10 26.04
CA ASN A 393 0.24 10.61 24.94
C ASN A 393 0.58 9.91 23.61
N ILE A 394 1.87 9.80 23.28
CA ILE A 394 2.31 9.17 22.03
C ILE A 394 2.07 7.66 22.07
N GLY A 395 2.39 7.02 23.19
CA GLY A 395 2.11 5.60 23.43
C GLY A 395 0.62 5.27 23.37
N GLY A 396 -0.25 6.19 23.81
CA GLY A 396 -1.70 6.05 23.70
C GLY A 396 -2.22 5.96 22.27
N VAL A 397 -1.45 6.41 21.27
CA VAL A 397 -1.77 6.36 19.84
C VAL A 397 -1.15 5.15 19.14
N PHE A 398 0.11 4.84 19.48
CA PHE A 398 0.79 3.64 18.95
C PHE A 398 0.25 2.34 19.55
N GLY A 399 -0.38 2.40 20.73
CA GLY A 399 -0.97 1.28 21.46
C GLY A 399 0.06 0.47 22.26
N LEU A 400 1.23 0.20 21.68
CA LEU A 400 2.35 -0.49 22.32
C LEU A 400 3.62 0.35 22.27
N ILE A 401 4.38 0.31 23.36
CA ILE A 401 5.70 0.94 23.49
C ILE A 401 6.70 -0.20 23.67
N SER A 402 7.87 -0.09 23.06
CA SER A 402 8.99 -1.01 23.25
C SER A 402 10.10 -0.34 24.04
N ARG A 403 10.79 -1.11 24.88
CA ARG A 403 11.97 -0.62 25.60
C ARG A 403 13.08 -0.33 24.59
N GLY A 404 13.50 0.94 24.55
CA GLY A 404 14.56 1.42 23.67
C GLY A 404 15.96 1.22 24.22
N ASP A 405 16.09 1.05 25.53
CA ASP A 405 17.36 0.96 26.25
C ASP A 405 17.70 -0.47 26.66
N ASN A 406 18.97 -0.83 26.59
CA ASN A 406 19.53 -2.07 27.10
C ASN A 406 20.53 -1.81 28.23
N GLN A 407 20.05 -1.27 29.35
CA GLN A 407 20.90 -0.90 30.51
C GLN A 407 21.58 -2.10 31.18
N GLU A 408 21.16 -3.33 30.88
CA GLU A 408 21.60 -4.55 31.57
C GLU A 408 22.74 -5.29 30.85
N ASP A 409 22.94 -5.09 29.52
CA ASP A 409 24.00 -5.74 28.74
C ASP A 409 24.92 -4.74 28.00
N GLU A 410 25.26 -3.61 28.64
CA GLU A 410 26.18 -2.62 28.04
C GLU A 410 27.56 -3.22 27.71
N ASP A 411 28.06 -4.13 28.54
CA ASP A 411 29.34 -4.81 28.34
C ASP A 411 29.29 -5.74 27.10
N ASP A 412 28.24 -6.56 26.95
CA ASP A 412 28.08 -7.43 25.78
C ASP A 412 27.94 -6.62 24.47
N LEU A 413 27.30 -5.44 24.54
CA LEU A 413 27.19 -4.52 23.41
C LEU A 413 28.54 -3.88 23.06
N ALA A 414 29.33 -3.52 24.07
CA ALA A 414 30.67 -2.98 23.88
C ALA A 414 31.59 -4.02 23.24
N ASP A 415 31.60 -5.25 23.76
CA ASP A 415 32.37 -6.37 23.24
C ASP A 415 31.97 -6.71 21.79
N PHE A 416 30.68 -6.75 21.51
CA PHE A 416 30.18 -6.99 20.14
C PHE A 416 30.63 -5.88 19.17
N THR A 417 30.53 -4.62 19.60
CA THR A 417 30.95 -3.47 18.77
C THR A 417 32.45 -3.50 18.53
N PHE A 418 33.24 -3.84 19.56
CA PHE A 418 34.69 -3.96 19.45
C PHE A 418 35.08 -5.10 18.52
N GLN A 419 34.44 -6.27 18.66
CA GLN A 419 34.64 -7.42 17.77
C GLN A 419 34.28 -7.05 16.33
N ALA A 420 33.15 -6.38 16.10
CA ALA A 420 32.74 -5.95 14.77
C ALA A 420 33.69 -4.90 14.16
N ALA A 421 34.38 -4.09 14.98
CA ALA A 421 35.38 -3.16 14.49
C ALA A 421 36.71 -3.85 14.11
N MET A 422 37.10 -4.89 14.86
CA MET A 422 38.29 -5.71 14.55
C MET A 422 38.07 -6.63 13.36
N GLU A 423 36.91 -7.28 13.32
CA GLU A 423 36.49 -8.23 12.29
C GLU A 423 35.08 -7.86 11.84
N PRO A 424 34.93 -7.00 10.81
CA PRO A 424 33.62 -6.58 10.34
C PRO A 424 32.82 -7.81 9.92
N ALA A 425 31.69 -8.01 10.62
CA ALA A 425 30.78 -9.11 10.38
C ALA A 425 30.39 -9.13 8.90
N LYS A 426 30.86 -10.15 8.17
CA LYS A 426 30.45 -10.38 6.80
C LYS A 426 29.11 -11.07 6.85
N THR A 427 28.10 -10.48 6.21
CA THR A 427 26.80 -11.14 6.08
C THR A 427 27.00 -12.47 5.36
N THR A 428 26.77 -13.56 6.08
CA THR A 428 26.96 -14.91 5.58
C THR A 428 25.85 -15.29 4.61
N LYS A 429 26.06 -16.34 3.79
CA LYS A 429 25.01 -16.83 2.89
C LYS A 429 23.87 -17.44 3.69
N GLU A 430 24.20 -18.10 4.80
CA GLU A 430 23.27 -18.69 5.76
C GLU A 430 22.37 -17.62 6.38
N GLU A 431 22.92 -16.47 6.83
CA GLU A 431 22.11 -15.35 7.35
C GLU A 431 21.14 -14.79 6.32
N LEU A 432 21.60 -14.59 5.08
CA LEU A 432 20.73 -14.11 4.00
C LEU A 432 19.62 -15.11 3.68
N GLN A 433 19.91 -16.40 3.79
CA GLN A 433 18.92 -17.45 3.59
C GLN A 433 17.91 -17.48 4.75
N ALA A 434 18.36 -17.42 6.00
CA ALA A 434 17.49 -17.37 7.17
C ALA A 434 16.52 -16.18 7.13
N LEU A 435 16.98 -14.99 6.71
CA LEU A 435 16.12 -13.82 6.55
C LEU A 435 15.10 -13.98 5.40
N LYS A 436 15.47 -14.65 4.31
CA LYS A 436 14.54 -14.99 3.22
C LYS A 436 13.50 -16.00 3.69
N ASP A 437 13.91 -17.01 4.45
CA ASP A 437 13.00 -18.03 4.98
C ASP A 437 12.05 -17.43 6.01
N LEU A 438 12.51 -16.49 6.83
CA LEU A 438 11.65 -15.69 7.69
C LEU A 438 10.63 -14.86 6.88
N SER A 439 11.06 -14.16 5.82
CA SER A 439 10.15 -13.40 4.94
C SER A 439 9.11 -14.31 4.29
N ASN A 440 9.54 -15.43 3.73
CA ASN A 440 8.67 -16.43 3.10
C ASN A 440 7.67 -17.01 4.10
N TYR A 441 8.12 -17.24 5.35
CA TYR A 441 7.26 -17.71 6.42
C TYR A 441 6.20 -16.68 6.81
N ILE A 442 6.57 -15.40 6.92
CA ILE A 442 5.62 -14.31 7.18
C ILE A 442 4.55 -14.25 6.07
N ASP A 443 4.95 -14.34 4.81
CA ASP A 443 4.03 -14.37 3.67
C ASP A 443 3.08 -15.59 3.71
N LEU A 444 3.59 -16.74 4.15
CA LEU A 444 2.80 -17.96 4.31
C LEU A 444 1.73 -17.84 5.40
N VAL A 445 2.07 -17.26 6.55
CA VAL A 445 1.13 -17.14 7.67
C VAL A 445 0.15 -15.97 7.51
N ALA A 446 0.45 -14.99 6.66
CA ALA A 446 -0.36 -13.79 6.46
C ALA A 446 -1.84 -14.08 6.12
N GLY A 447 -2.10 -15.14 5.35
CA GLY A 447 -3.45 -15.55 4.93
C GLY A 447 -4.27 -16.30 5.98
N TYR A 448 -3.73 -16.56 7.19
CA TYR A 448 -4.48 -17.26 8.24
C TYR A 448 -5.47 -16.29 8.92
N THR A 449 -6.74 -16.67 8.88
CA THR A 449 -7.81 -16.01 9.61
C THR A 449 -7.84 -16.52 11.05
N VAL A 450 -7.58 -15.61 12.00
CA VAL A 450 -7.52 -15.92 13.42
C VAL A 450 -8.73 -15.33 14.12
N ILE A 451 -9.36 -16.09 15.01
CA ILE A 451 -10.47 -15.65 15.84
C ILE A 451 -9.99 -15.49 17.28
N VAL A 452 -10.44 -14.44 17.96
CA VAL A 452 -10.20 -14.23 19.39
C VAL A 452 -11.18 -15.10 20.17
N THR A 453 -10.67 -15.98 21.04
CA THR A 453 -11.50 -16.84 21.90
C THR A 453 -12.03 -16.06 23.10
N GLU A 454 -13.16 -16.50 23.65
CA GLU A 454 -13.79 -15.88 24.84
C GLU A 454 -12.85 -15.87 26.05
N GLU A 455 -12.09 -16.95 26.26
CA GLU A 455 -11.06 -17.04 27.30
C GLU A 455 -10.00 -15.94 27.14
N THR A 456 -9.48 -15.75 25.93
CA THR A 456 -8.50 -14.70 25.62
C THR A 456 -9.11 -13.31 25.88
N GLU A 457 -10.35 -13.09 25.44
CA GLU A 457 -11.04 -11.81 25.64
C GLU A 457 -11.21 -11.50 27.13
N ASN A 458 -11.61 -12.48 27.95
CA ASN A 458 -11.80 -12.33 29.38
C ASN A 458 -10.51 -11.90 30.08
N VAL A 459 -9.38 -12.54 29.77
CA VAL A 459 -8.07 -12.19 30.34
C VAL A 459 -7.66 -10.76 29.96
N LEU A 460 -7.79 -10.39 28.68
CA LEU A 460 -7.46 -9.04 28.23
C LEU A 460 -8.37 -7.98 28.86
N ARG A 461 -9.66 -8.27 29.00
CA ARG A 461 -10.65 -7.38 29.62
C ARG A 461 -10.34 -7.15 31.11
N ASN A 462 -10.07 -8.23 31.85
CA ASN A 462 -9.73 -8.14 33.27
C ASN A 462 -8.44 -7.34 33.49
N TYR A 463 -7.42 -7.60 32.66
CA TYR A 463 -6.19 -6.81 32.66
C TYR A 463 -6.44 -5.32 32.37
N PHE A 464 -7.21 -5.01 31.32
CA PHE A 464 -7.50 -3.63 30.95
C PHE A 464 -8.21 -2.85 32.07
N LEU A 465 -9.18 -3.49 32.74
CA LEU A 465 -9.90 -2.89 33.87
C LEU A 465 -8.98 -2.66 35.08
N ALA A 466 -8.16 -3.66 35.44
CA ALA A 466 -7.20 -3.55 36.54
C ALA A 466 -6.14 -2.46 36.27
N ALA A 467 -5.56 -2.46 35.07
CA ALA A 467 -4.53 -1.49 34.70
C ALA A 467 -5.08 -0.06 34.63
N ARG A 468 -6.32 0.15 34.17
CA ARG A 468 -6.97 1.48 34.21
C ARG A 468 -7.33 1.94 35.61
N LYS A 469 -7.67 1.02 36.52
CA LYS A 469 -7.92 1.32 37.93
C LYS A 469 -6.66 1.85 38.61
N GLU A 470 -5.52 1.20 38.36
CA GLU A 470 -4.21 1.61 38.89
C GLU A 470 -3.69 2.91 38.25
N LYS A 471 -3.68 2.99 36.91
CA LYS A 471 -3.16 4.16 36.16
C LYS A 471 -4.06 4.53 34.98
N PRO A 472 -5.05 5.42 35.18
CA PRO A 472 -6.06 5.72 34.15
C PRO A 472 -5.50 6.44 32.91
N LYS A 473 -4.31 7.06 33.01
CA LYS A 473 -3.67 7.79 31.90
C LYS A 473 -2.69 6.94 31.09
N THR A 474 -2.39 5.71 31.52
CA THR A 474 -1.34 4.87 30.92
C THR A 474 -1.89 3.89 29.89
N VAL A 475 -3.13 3.42 30.06
CA VAL A 475 -3.77 2.44 29.17
C VAL A 475 -4.90 3.12 28.41
N SER A 476 -4.71 3.32 27.09
CA SER A 476 -5.73 3.88 26.20
C SER A 476 -6.59 2.76 25.57
N VAL A 477 -7.72 3.11 24.97
CA VAL A 477 -8.54 2.15 24.19
C VAL A 477 -7.73 1.55 23.04
N LYS A 478 -6.81 2.34 22.44
CA LYS A 478 -5.91 1.88 21.39
C LYS A 478 -4.94 0.79 21.87
N CYS A 479 -4.54 0.82 23.14
CA CYS A 479 -3.76 -0.26 23.74
C CYS A 479 -4.53 -1.60 23.69
N MET A 480 -5.84 -1.59 23.91
CA MET A 480 -6.66 -2.81 23.82
C MET A 480 -6.71 -3.35 22.38
N GLU A 481 -6.90 -2.48 21.38
CA GLU A 481 -6.83 -2.87 19.98
C GLU A 481 -5.47 -3.48 19.64
N ALA A 482 -4.38 -2.89 20.13
CA ALA A 482 -3.03 -3.39 19.93
C ALA A 482 -2.79 -4.74 20.62
N LEU A 483 -3.29 -4.94 21.85
CA LEU A 483 -3.19 -6.21 22.56
C LEU A 483 -3.92 -7.33 21.81
N VAL A 484 -5.13 -7.07 21.32
CA VAL A 484 -5.88 -8.01 20.49
C VAL A 484 -5.13 -8.31 19.19
N ALA A 485 -4.60 -7.28 18.51
CA ALA A 485 -3.81 -7.46 17.30
C ALA A 485 -2.55 -8.31 17.54
N VAL A 486 -1.87 -8.12 18.68
CA VAL A 486 -0.72 -8.97 19.08
C VAL A 486 -1.15 -10.41 19.29
N CYS A 487 -2.24 -10.66 20.02
CA CYS A 487 -2.73 -12.03 20.25
C CYS A 487 -3.08 -12.74 18.93
N MET A 488 -3.77 -12.05 18.03
CA MET A 488 -4.10 -12.59 16.71
C MET A 488 -2.84 -12.87 15.89
N THR A 489 -1.84 -11.99 15.98
CA THR A 489 -0.59 -12.12 15.22
C THR A 489 0.30 -13.21 15.80
N SER A 490 0.35 -13.40 17.12
CA SER A 490 1.10 -14.49 17.76
C SER A 490 0.50 -15.85 17.42
N ALA A 491 -0.83 -15.98 17.47
CA ALA A 491 -1.54 -17.18 17.04
C ALA A 491 -1.28 -17.49 15.56
N ARG A 492 -1.31 -16.46 14.70
CA ARG A 492 -0.99 -16.56 13.27
C ARG A 492 0.44 -17.04 13.02
N LEU A 493 1.42 -16.46 13.70
CA LEU A 493 2.82 -16.89 13.63
C LEU A 493 2.99 -18.37 14.02
N CYS A 494 2.13 -18.90 14.88
CA CYS A 494 2.11 -20.30 15.27
C CYS A 494 1.18 -21.18 14.41
N ARG A 495 0.69 -20.66 13.26
CA ARG A 495 -0.24 -21.33 12.34
C ARG A 495 -1.53 -21.81 12.99
N ARG A 496 -2.02 -21.09 14.01
CA ARG A 496 -3.30 -21.36 14.67
C ARG A 496 -4.40 -20.45 14.12
N ASN A 497 -5.63 -20.96 14.09
CA ASN A 497 -6.82 -20.21 13.67
C ASN A 497 -7.58 -19.56 14.84
N ALA A 498 -7.11 -19.79 16.07
CA ALA A 498 -7.72 -19.26 17.29
C ALA A 498 -6.64 -18.88 18.31
N THR A 499 -6.91 -17.81 19.07
CA THR A 499 -6.05 -17.37 20.18
C THR A 499 -6.25 -18.25 21.42
N ASN A 500 -5.22 -18.32 22.26
CA ASN A 500 -5.30 -18.98 23.57
C ASN A 500 -4.86 -18.03 24.70
N ILE A 501 -4.99 -18.49 25.95
CA ILE A 501 -4.58 -17.73 27.14
C ILE A 501 -3.11 -17.30 27.07
N ASN A 502 -2.22 -18.16 26.54
CA ASN A 502 -0.80 -17.83 26.40
C ASN A 502 -0.55 -16.64 25.47
N ASP A 503 -1.35 -16.46 24.42
CA ASP A 503 -1.30 -15.28 23.54
C ASP A 503 -1.67 -14.01 24.31
N ALA A 504 -2.70 -14.07 25.17
CA ALA A 504 -3.11 -12.95 26.02
C ALA A 504 -2.00 -12.58 27.02
N VAL A 505 -1.46 -13.58 27.72
CA VAL A 505 -0.34 -13.39 28.66
C VAL A 505 0.85 -12.76 27.97
N PHE A 506 1.19 -13.22 26.75
CA PHE A 506 2.29 -12.68 25.97
C PHE A 506 2.08 -11.24 25.54
N ALA A 507 0.88 -10.90 25.05
CA ALA A 507 0.54 -9.54 24.68
C ALA A 507 0.62 -8.59 25.89
N ILE A 508 0.10 -9.02 27.05
CA ILE A 508 0.16 -8.25 28.29
C ILE A 508 1.62 -8.10 28.76
N TRP A 509 2.42 -9.17 28.70
CA TRP A 509 3.84 -9.13 29.05
C TRP A 509 4.61 -8.13 28.19
N LEU A 510 4.41 -8.14 26.86
CA LEU A 510 5.05 -7.18 25.95
C LEU A 510 4.64 -5.74 26.27
N HIS A 511 3.34 -5.51 26.55
CA HIS A 511 2.84 -4.19 26.90
C HIS A 511 3.44 -3.69 28.22
N VAL A 512 3.39 -4.50 29.29
CA VAL A 512 3.90 -4.10 30.62
C VAL A 512 5.41 -3.88 30.59
N SER A 513 6.15 -4.70 29.86
CA SER A 513 7.61 -4.56 29.69
C SER A 513 8.01 -3.25 29.01
N GLY A 514 7.14 -2.73 28.14
CA GLY A 514 7.35 -1.49 27.41
C GLY A 514 6.98 -0.21 28.16
N LEU A 515 6.30 -0.31 29.32
CA LEU A 515 5.83 0.87 30.04
C LEU A 515 6.97 1.65 30.71
N PRO A 516 6.87 2.99 30.76
CA PRO A 516 7.84 3.81 31.49
C PRO A 516 7.73 3.60 33.01
N SER A 517 8.87 3.65 33.70
CA SER A 517 8.92 3.45 35.15
C SER A 517 8.18 4.57 35.93
N PRO A 518 7.48 4.27 37.02
CA PRO A 518 7.31 2.93 37.62
C PRO A 518 6.32 2.06 36.85
N ARG A 519 6.64 0.78 36.68
CA ARG A 519 5.82 -0.22 35.94
C ARG A 519 4.74 -0.84 36.85
N PHE A 520 3.87 -1.67 36.28
CA PHE A 520 2.87 -2.42 37.05
C PHE A 520 3.45 -3.66 37.71
N ALA A 521 4.29 -4.41 36.99
CA ALA A 521 4.98 -5.59 37.51
C ALA A 521 6.40 -5.24 37.97
N PRO A 522 6.97 -6.01 38.92
CA PRO A 522 8.39 -5.97 39.28
C PRO A 522 9.31 -6.15 38.07
N GLU A 523 10.48 -5.51 38.08
CA GLU A 523 11.43 -5.55 36.96
C GLU A 523 11.94 -6.97 36.66
N GLU A 524 12.12 -7.80 37.70
CA GLU A 524 12.53 -9.21 37.61
C GLU A 524 11.62 -10.08 36.71
N TYR A 525 10.36 -9.69 36.50
CA TYR A 525 9.40 -10.42 35.66
C TYR A 525 9.32 -9.87 34.22
N LEU A 526 9.97 -8.73 33.97
CA LEU A 526 9.88 -7.96 32.73
C LEU A 526 11.20 -7.90 31.98
N GLU A 527 12.30 -8.29 32.62
CA GLU A 527 13.58 -8.52 31.95
C GLU A 527 13.42 -9.57 30.86
N THR A 528 13.81 -9.24 29.63
CA THR A 528 13.84 -10.21 28.54
C THR A 528 15.09 -11.06 28.69
N PRO A 529 14.97 -12.33 29.13
CA PRO A 529 16.14 -13.05 29.57
C PRO A 529 16.95 -13.55 28.38
N ALA A 530 18.27 -13.60 28.52
CA ALA A 530 19.20 -14.01 27.47
C ALA A 530 19.16 -15.52 27.10
N ASN A 531 18.28 -16.32 27.71
CA ASN A 531 18.21 -17.76 27.45
C ASN A 531 16.76 -18.24 27.49
N ILE A 532 16.38 -19.09 26.54
CA ILE A 532 15.07 -19.73 26.43
C ILE A 532 14.64 -20.43 27.74
N LYS A 533 15.57 -21.10 28.44
CA LYS A 533 15.26 -21.76 29.73
C LYS A 533 14.96 -20.76 30.85
N LYS A 534 15.54 -19.56 30.80
CA LYS A 534 15.23 -18.47 31.72
C LYS A 534 13.90 -17.80 31.33
N PHE A 535 13.61 -17.69 30.03
CA PHE A 535 12.35 -17.16 29.51
C PHE A 535 11.13 -17.87 30.08
N ASP A 536 11.13 -19.20 30.09
CA ASP A 536 10.03 -19.97 30.69
C ASP A 536 9.82 -19.68 32.18
N LYS A 537 10.91 -19.48 32.94
CA LYS A 537 10.82 -19.16 34.36
C LYS A 537 10.24 -17.77 34.57
N VAL A 538 10.70 -16.79 33.79
CA VAL A 538 10.19 -15.41 33.83
C VAL A 538 8.71 -15.38 33.48
N ILE A 539 8.28 -16.06 32.42
CA ILE A 539 6.86 -16.11 32.03
C ILE A 539 6.02 -16.79 33.11
N LYS A 540 6.48 -17.86 33.75
CA LYS A 540 5.75 -18.50 34.86
C LYS A 540 5.59 -17.57 36.06
N LEU A 541 6.64 -16.85 36.44
CA LEU A 541 6.58 -15.85 37.51
C LEU A 541 5.63 -14.72 37.14
N PHE A 542 5.68 -14.25 35.89
CA PHE A 542 4.80 -13.22 35.38
C PHE A 542 3.32 -13.65 35.38
N VAL A 543 3.01 -14.89 35.02
CA VAL A 543 1.65 -15.46 35.10
C VAL A 543 1.16 -15.42 36.55
N GLY A 544 1.98 -15.87 37.51
CA GLY A 544 1.62 -15.83 38.93
C GLY A 544 1.37 -14.41 39.44
N TRP A 545 2.15 -13.43 38.98
CA TRP A 545 1.88 -12.01 39.25
C TRP A 545 0.57 -11.53 38.60
N LEU A 546 0.34 -11.89 37.34
CA LEU A 546 -0.85 -11.47 36.60
C LEU A 546 -2.11 -11.99 37.25
N GLU A 547 -2.12 -13.24 37.74
CA GLU A 547 -3.24 -13.81 38.50
C GLU A 547 -3.52 -13.03 39.79
N GLN A 548 -2.48 -12.57 40.49
CA GLN A 548 -2.64 -11.72 41.67
C GLN A 548 -3.17 -10.32 41.30
N PHE A 549 -2.79 -9.82 40.13
CA PHE A 549 -3.16 -8.49 39.65
C PHE A 549 -4.58 -8.41 39.08
N THR A 550 -5.01 -9.45 38.36
CA THR A 550 -6.29 -9.46 37.61
C THR A 550 -7.33 -10.43 38.16
N GLY A 551 -6.96 -11.34 39.06
CA GLY A 551 -7.75 -12.52 39.42
C GLY A 551 -7.36 -13.76 38.61
N PRO A 552 -7.97 -14.93 38.90
CA PRO A 552 -7.61 -16.20 38.27
C PRO A 552 -7.78 -16.17 36.75
N ILE A 553 -6.78 -16.71 36.05
CA ILE A 553 -6.65 -16.69 34.58
C ILE A 553 -7.02 -18.05 33.96
N TYR A 554 -6.81 -19.13 34.73
CA TYR A 554 -7.10 -20.52 34.36
C TYR A 554 -8.36 -21.06 35.03
#